data_AF-A0A952GC89-F1
#
_entry.id   AF-A0A952GC89-F1
#
_cell.length_a   1.000
_cell.length_b   1.000
_cell.length_c   1.000
_cell.angle_alpha   90.00
_cell.angle_beta   90.00
_cell.angle_gamma   90.00
#
_symmetry.space_group_name_H-M   'P 1'
#
loop_
_entity.id
_entity.type
_entity.pdbx_description
1 polymer ?
#
loop_
_entity_poly.entity_id
_entity_poly.type
_entity_poly.pdbx_seq_one_letter_code
_entity_poly.pdbx_strand_id
1 'polypeptide(L)'
;MIHEPDYIDELIKYPSSQSVGLVLSGHSHGGQVRLPFLPPLKAVLPPSGKKYVEGLFRVGNTQLYVNRGIGTTEVPFRLNCPPEITILTLEQI
;
A
#
# COMPACT_ATOMS: atom_id res chain seq x y z
N MET A 1 -0.75 5.04 11.00
CA MET A 1 -1.33 4.15 9.98
C MET A 1 -2.27 4.97 9.13
N ILE A 2 -2.28 4.76 7.81
CA ILE A 2 -3.30 5.34 6.91
C ILE A 2 -3.91 4.19 6.12
N HIS A 3 -5.23 4.13 5.99
CA HIS A 3 -5.85 3.05 5.20
C HIS A 3 -5.49 3.20 3.72
N GLU A 4 -5.70 4.40 3.18
CA GLU A 4 -5.44 4.75 1.78
C GLU A 4 -3.98 5.23 1.61
N PRO A 5 -3.16 4.54 0.80
CA PRO A 5 -1.72 4.76 0.78
C PRO A 5 -1.33 6.05 0.06
N ASP A 6 -2.13 6.53 -0.91
CA ASP A 6 -1.81 7.76 -1.65
C ASP A 6 -1.92 9.03 -0.77
N TYR A 7 -2.64 8.96 0.35
CA TYR A 7 -2.74 10.06 1.31
C TYR A 7 -1.40 10.40 1.99
N ILE A 8 -0.38 9.54 1.86
CA ILE A 8 0.97 9.84 2.35
C ILE A 8 1.51 11.15 1.79
N ASP A 9 1.19 11.47 0.53
CA ASP A 9 1.66 12.68 -0.14
C ASP A 9 1.12 13.96 0.52
N GLU A 10 -0.09 13.89 1.08
CA GLU A 10 -0.67 14.97 1.88
C GLU A 10 -0.13 14.95 3.32
N LEU A 11 -0.02 13.75 3.91
CA LEU A 11 0.46 13.58 5.28
C LEU A 11 1.86 14.18 5.50
N ILE A 12 2.79 13.99 4.57
CA ILE A 12 4.16 14.50 4.70
C ILE A 12 4.28 16.03 4.64
N LYS A 13 3.23 16.74 4.20
CA LYS A 13 3.23 18.21 4.15
C LYS A 13 3.06 18.83 5.53
N TYR A 14 2.50 18.10 6.49
CA TYR A 14 2.31 18.58 7.85
C TYR A 14 3.64 18.55 8.63
N PRO A 15 4.08 19.66 9.26
CA PRO A 15 5.32 19.67 10.03
C PRO A 15 5.37 18.60 11.14
N SER A 16 4.21 18.28 11.73
CA SER A 16 4.07 17.26 12.77
C SER A 16 4.33 15.83 12.28
N SER A 17 4.29 15.56 10.97
CA SER A 17 4.53 14.22 10.43
C SER A 17 5.99 13.93 10.12
N GLN A 18 6.89 14.92 10.23
CA GLN A 18 8.32 14.75 9.93
C GLN A 18 9.03 13.75 10.85
N SER A 19 8.46 13.48 12.04
CA SER A 19 8.96 12.47 12.98
C SER A 19 8.44 11.06 12.71
N VAL A 20 7.54 10.87 11.74
CA VAL A 20 6.95 9.56 11.43
C VAL A 20 7.94 8.76 10.57
N GLY A 21 8.65 7.81 11.20
CA GLY A 21 9.61 6.95 10.50
C GLY A 21 8.98 5.86 9.61
N LEU A 22 7.78 5.40 9.96
CA LEU A 22 7.09 4.32 9.25
C LEU A 22 5.56 4.54 9.25
N VAL A 23 4.94 4.34 8.08
CA VAL A 23 3.51 4.31 7.87
C VAL A 23 3.13 2.95 7.27
N LEU A 24 2.18 2.27 7.91
CA LEU A 24 1.57 1.06 7.38
C LEU A 24 0.24 1.40 6.71
N SER A 25 -0.02 0.77 5.56
CA SER A 25 -1.18 1.00 4.73
C SER A 25 -1.62 -0.25 3.97
N GLY A 26 -2.76 -0.17 3.30
CA GLY A 26 -3.35 -1.24 2.51
C GLY A 26 -4.22 -0.66 1.40
N HIS A 27 -5.51 -1.00 1.42
CA HIS A 27 -6.55 -0.44 0.55
C HIS A 27 -6.49 -0.82 -0.94
N SER A 28 -5.32 -0.90 -1.57
CA SER A 28 -5.18 -1.22 -2.99
C SER A 28 -5.51 -2.69 -3.34
N HIS A 29 -5.48 -3.59 -2.35
CA HIS A 29 -5.51 -5.05 -2.50
C HIS A 29 -4.45 -5.61 -3.50
N GLY A 30 -3.42 -4.84 -3.84
CA GLY A 30 -2.47 -5.16 -4.91
C GLY A 30 -3.11 -5.25 -6.30
N GLY A 31 -4.32 -4.70 -6.48
CA GLY A 31 -5.14 -4.84 -7.68
C GLY A 31 -5.98 -6.11 -7.77
N GLN A 32 -5.85 -7.04 -6.82
CA GLN A 32 -6.58 -8.32 -6.66
C GLN A 32 -6.59 -9.30 -7.85
N VAL A 33 -6.84 -8.83 -9.07
CA VAL A 33 -6.86 -9.56 -10.34
C VAL A 33 -5.85 -8.91 -11.28
N ARG A 34 -4.76 -9.61 -11.58
CA ARG A 34 -3.66 -9.11 -12.41
C ARG A 34 -3.52 -9.91 -13.69
N LEU A 35 -3.45 -9.19 -14.81
CA LEU A 35 -3.13 -9.78 -16.09
C LEU A 35 -1.64 -10.17 -16.15
N PRO A 36 -1.29 -11.31 -16.77
CA PRO A 36 0.11 -11.67 -16.97
C PRO A 36 0.88 -10.57 -17.68
N PHE A 37 2.13 -10.33 -17.24
CA PHE A 37 3.08 -9.39 -17.85
C PHE A 37 2.69 -7.91 -17.85
N LEU A 38 1.54 -7.53 -17.26
CA LEU A 38 1.10 -6.15 -17.15
C LEU A 38 1.15 -5.64 -15.70
N PRO A 39 1.38 -4.33 -15.49
CA PRO A 39 1.21 -3.74 -14.18
C PRO A 39 -0.26 -3.79 -13.73
N PRO A 40 -0.56 -3.60 -12.43
CA PRO A 40 -1.92 -3.47 -11.94
C PRO A 40 -2.70 -2.43 -12.75
N LEU A 41 -3.90 -2.80 -13.20
CA LEU A 41 -4.71 -1.92 -14.03
C LEU A 41 -5.25 -0.77 -13.19
N LYS A 42 -4.75 0.46 -13.41
CA LYS A 42 -5.17 1.65 -12.65
C LYS A 42 -6.67 1.95 -12.71
N ALA A 43 -7.38 1.43 -13.71
CA ALA A 43 -8.82 1.58 -13.86
C ALA A 43 -9.62 0.76 -12.83
N VAL A 44 -9.07 -0.35 -12.33
CA VAL A 44 -9.74 -1.22 -11.35
C VAL A 44 -9.21 -1.04 -9.92
N LEU A 45 -8.13 -0.29 -9.74
CA LEU A 45 -7.63 0.11 -8.43
C LEU A 45 -8.59 1.14 -7.80
N PRO A 46 -8.80 1.07 -6.48
CA PRO A 46 -9.65 2.03 -5.80
C PRO A 46 -9.06 3.45 -5.86
N PRO A 47 -9.88 4.49 -5.65
CA PRO A 47 -9.39 5.84 -5.39
C PRO A 47 -8.33 5.83 -4.29
N SER A 48 -7.36 6.74 -4.33
CA SER A 48 -6.30 6.82 -3.31
C SER A 48 -5.43 5.56 -3.10
N GLY A 49 -5.47 4.59 -4.02
CA GLY A 49 -4.64 3.37 -4.02
C GLY A 49 -3.94 3.11 -5.35
N LYS A 50 -3.61 4.16 -6.12
CA LYS A 50 -3.11 4.05 -7.50
C LYS A 50 -1.64 4.38 -7.65
N LYS A 51 -1.07 5.15 -6.73
CA LYS A 51 0.34 5.54 -6.76
C LYS A 51 1.19 4.54 -6.00
N TYR A 52 0.78 4.20 -4.77
CA TYR A 52 1.49 3.25 -3.91
C TYR A 52 0.67 1.97 -3.79
N VAL A 53 0.86 1.05 -4.74
CA VAL A 53 -0.01 -0.13 -4.87
C VAL A 53 0.37 -1.25 -3.90
N GLU A 54 1.64 -1.58 -3.77
CA GLU A 54 2.09 -2.67 -2.88
C GLU A 54 3.57 -2.52 -2.54
N GLY A 55 3.98 -3.03 -1.38
CA GLY A 55 5.38 -3.09 -0.96
C GLY A 55 5.86 -1.88 -0.19
N LEU A 56 7.19 -1.74 -0.09
CA LEU A 56 7.87 -0.71 0.69
C LEU A 56 8.29 0.46 -0.20
N PHE A 57 7.98 1.67 0.24
CA PHE A 57 8.30 2.94 -0.42
C PHE A 57 8.99 3.89 0.56
N ARG A 58 9.73 4.86 0.00
CA ARG A 58 10.27 5.99 0.75
C ARG A 58 9.58 7.27 0.26
N VAL A 59 9.00 8.02 1.19
CA VAL A 59 8.33 9.30 0.92
C VAL A 59 8.90 10.33 1.89
N GLY A 60 9.78 11.20 1.39
CA GLY A 60 10.60 12.06 2.24
C GLY A 60 11.42 11.25 3.24
N ASN A 61 11.30 11.57 4.53
CA ASN A 61 11.96 10.83 5.62
C ASN A 61 11.18 9.59 6.08
N THR A 62 9.95 9.40 5.61
CA THR A 62 9.03 8.35 6.07
C THR A 62 9.08 7.13 5.17
N GLN A 63 9.12 5.94 5.76
CA GLN A 63 8.87 4.69 5.04
C GLN A 63 7.36 4.42 4.96
N LEU A 64 6.85 4.01 3.80
CA LEU A 64 5.47 3.58 3.61
C LEU A 64 5.46 2.11 3.21
N TYR A 65 4.76 1.26 3.96
CA TYR A 65 4.53 -0.13 3.57
C TYR A 65 3.06 -0.36 3.24
N VAL A 66 2.77 -0.83 2.02
CA VAL A 66 1.43 -1.12 1.53
C VAL A 66 1.24 -2.63 1.39
N ASN A 67 0.42 -3.21 2.26
CA ASN A 67 0.15 -4.65 2.28
C ASN A 67 -1.02 -5.01 1.33
N ARG A 68 -0.92 -6.16 0.65
CA ARG A 68 -1.98 -6.65 -0.26
C ARG A 68 -3.24 -7.17 0.42
N GLY A 69 -3.17 -7.44 1.73
CA GLY A 69 -4.22 -8.06 2.53
C GLY A 69 -4.42 -9.56 2.25
N ILE A 70 -5.26 -10.18 3.07
CA ILE A 70 -5.62 -11.60 2.96
C ILE A 70 -7.01 -11.82 2.33
N GLY A 71 -7.94 -10.88 2.51
CA GLY A 71 -9.33 -11.00 2.05
C GLY A 71 -9.53 -10.59 0.59
N THR A 72 -10.78 -10.49 0.15
CA THR A 72 -11.14 -10.01 -1.19
C THR A 72 -12.15 -8.86 -1.10
N THR A 73 -12.23 -8.03 -2.14
CA THR A 73 -13.26 -7.00 -2.33
C THR A 73 -13.92 -7.17 -3.69
N GLU A 74 -15.21 -6.85 -3.80
CA GLU A 74 -16.07 -6.91 -5.00
C GLU A 74 -16.20 -8.29 -5.68
N VAL A 75 -15.08 -8.90 -6.06
CA VAL A 75 -15.00 -10.26 -6.62
C VAL A 75 -14.43 -11.24 -5.59
N PRO A 76 -14.99 -12.46 -5.44
CA PRO A 76 -14.64 -13.39 -4.36
C PRO A 76 -13.39 -14.23 -4.68
N PHE A 77 -12.44 -13.71 -5.45
CA PHE A 77 -11.21 -14.42 -5.80
C PHE A 77 -10.03 -13.47 -6.06
N ARG A 78 -8.83 -14.05 -6.05
CA ARG A 78 -7.56 -13.40 -6.42
C ARG A 78 -6.97 -14.11 -7.63
N LEU A 79 -6.37 -13.35 -8.55
CA LEU A 79 -5.67 -13.91 -9.71
C LEU A 79 -4.33 -13.19 -9.87
N ASN A 80 -3.22 -13.94 -9.89
CA ASN A 80 -1.86 -13.41 -9.97
C ASN A 80 -1.52 -12.34 -8.92
N CYS A 81 -2.21 -12.36 -7.77
CA CYS A 81 -2.04 -11.43 -6.66
C CYS A 81 -2.23 -12.19 -5.34
N PRO A 82 -1.22 -12.96 -4.89
CA PRO A 82 -1.35 -13.81 -3.71
C PRO A 82 -1.61 -12.99 -2.44
N PRO A 83 -2.41 -13.52 -1.49
CA PRO A 83 -2.63 -12.88 -0.20
C PRO A 83 -1.30 -12.72 0.54
N GLU A 84 -1.20 -11.69 1.37
CA GLU A 84 0.05 -11.33 2.05
C GLU A 84 -0.14 -11.23 3.57
N ILE A 85 0.74 -11.89 4.32
CA ILE A 85 0.95 -11.67 5.76
C ILE A 85 2.40 -11.23 5.92
N THR A 86 2.60 -10.04 6.49
CA THR A 86 3.93 -9.45 6.64
C THR A 86 4.34 -9.39 8.10
N ILE A 87 5.56 -9.84 8.39
CA ILE A 87 6.20 -9.67 9.68
C ILE A 87 7.20 -8.52 9.54
N LEU A 88 6.99 -7.45 10.29
CA LEU A 88 7.88 -6.30 10.35
C LEU A 88 8.57 -6.27 11.71
N THR A 89 9.90 -6.28 11.69
CA THR A 89 10.72 -6.08 12.89
C THR A 89 11.20 -4.63 12.91
N LEU A 90 10.93 -3.92 14.00
CA LEU A 90 11.44 -2.57 14.22
C LEU A 90 12.69 -2.66 15.07
N GLU A 91 13.80 -2.15 14.54
CA GLU A 91 15.08 -2.12 15.22
C GLU A 91 15.45 -0.67 15.53
N GLN A 92 15.93 -0.45 16.74
CA GLN A 92 16.58 0.80 17.10
C GLN A 92 18.07 0.62 16.81
N ILE A 93 18.58 1.41 15.86
CA ILE A 93 20.00 1.49 15.54
C ILE A 93 20.65 2.49 16.49
#